data_AF-A0A528V4V1-F1
#
_entry.id   AF-A0A528V4V1-F1
#
_cell.length_a   1.000
_cell.length_b   1.000
_cell.length_c   1.000
_cell.angle_alpha   90.00
_cell.angle_beta   90.00
_cell.angle_gamma   90.00
#
_symmetry.space_group_name_H-M   'P 1'
#
loop_
_entity.id
_entity.type
_entity.pdbx_description
1 polymer ?
#
loop_
_entity_poly.entity_id
_entity_poly.type
_entity_poly.pdbx_seq_one_letter_code
_entity_poly.pdbx_strand_id
1 'polypeptide(L)' 'WSEVRTARCVEFDIETKRPMPVNTDGEIVTSTPAHFKVHPKAISVFAPAAARIQPRTKVLGDAVSANGG' A
#
# COMPACT_ATOMS: atom_id res chain seq x y z
N TRP A 1 -8.61 5.10 19.60
CA TRP A 1 -7.56 4.30 18.93
C TRP A 1 -7.56 2.82 19.31
N SER A 2 -8.27 2.39 20.37
CA SER A 2 -8.42 0.97 20.75
C SER A 2 -9.31 0.13 19.83
N GLU A 3 -10.03 0.75 18.87
CA GLU A 3 -11.00 0.07 17.99
C GLU A 3 -10.39 -0.40 16.66
N VAL A 4 -9.17 0.04 16.32
CA VAL A 4 -8.50 -0.38 15.08
C VAL A 4 -7.61 -1.58 15.40
N ARG A 5 -7.92 -2.71 14.79
CA ARG A 5 -7.09 -3.93 14.86
C ARG A 5 -6.32 -4.06 13.55
N THR A 6 -5.02 -4.29 13.64
CA THR A 6 -4.15 -4.52 12.48
C THR A 6 -3.45 -5.85 12.60
N ALA A 7 -3.35 -6.57 11.49
CA ALA A 7 -2.62 -7.82 11.38
C ALA A 7 -1.94 -7.88 10.02
N ARG A 8 -0.80 -8.56 9.95
CA ARG A 8 -0.07 -8.80 8.70
C ARG A 8 0.02 -10.31 8.49
N CYS A 9 -0.56 -10.79 7.40
CA CYS A 9 -0.56 -12.21 7.03
C CYS A 9 -0.67 -12.34 5.50
N VAL A 10 -0.43 -13.55 5.00
CA VAL A 10 -0.58 -13.88 3.58
C VAL A 10 -1.85 -14.68 3.28
N GLU A 11 -2.57 -15.11 4.31
CA GLU A 11 -3.76 -15.95 4.20
C GLU A 11 -4.61 -15.80 5.48
N PHE A 12 -5.93 -15.66 5.33
CA PHE A 12 -6.87 -15.54 6.45
C PHE A 12 -8.33 -15.74 6.01
N ASP A 13 -9.18 -16.09 6.97
CA ASP A 13 -10.63 -16.19 6.79
C ASP A 13 -11.35 -15.05 7.50
N ILE A 14 -12.44 -14.56 6.90
CA ILE A 14 -13.38 -13.64 7.53
C ILE A 14 -14.75 -14.28 7.62
N GLU A 15 -15.25 -14.38 8.84
CA GLU A 15 -16.59 -14.85 9.16
C GLU A 15 -17.42 -13.77 9.85
N THR A 16 -18.72 -13.79 9.61
CA THR A 16 -19.68 -12.88 10.24
C THR A 16 -20.95 -13.64 10.60
N LYS A 17 -21.72 -13.11 11.57
CA LYS A 17 -22.98 -13.74 12.01
C LYS A 17 -24.02 -13.89 10.90
N ARG A 18 -24.04 -12.97 9.94
CA ARG A 18 -24.88 -12.99 8.73
C ARG A 18 -23.97 -12.73 7.53
N PRO A 19 -24.26 -13.26 6.33
CA PRO A 19 -23.49 -12.96 5.14
C PRO A 19 -23.42 -11.45 4.88
N MET A 20 -22.21 -10.93 4.70
CA MET A 20 -21.95 -9.53 4.44
C MET A 20 -21.27 -9.40 3.07
N PRO A 21 -21.72 -8.49 2.19
CA PRO A 21 -21.08 -8.28 0.90
C PRO A 21 -19.60 -7.88 1.05
N VAL A 22 -18.75 -8.41 0.17
CA VAL A 22 -17.31 -8.12 0.07
C VAL A 22 -17.06 -7.33 -1.19
N ASN A 23 -16.46 -6.14 -1.05
CA ASN A 23 -16.00 -5.33 -2.17
C ASN A 23 -14.52 -5.61 -2.45
N THR A 24 -14.17 -5.78 -3.73
CA THR A 24 -12.79 -5.83 -4.20
C THR A 24 -12.61 -4.80 -5.30
N ASP A 25 -11.73 -3.81 -5.08
CA ASP A 25 -11.34 -2.81 -6.08
C ASP A 25 -12.50 -2.10 -6.79
N GLY A 26 -13.61 -1.89 -6.08
CA GLY A 26 -14.79 -1.16 -6.58
C GLY A 26 -15.98 -2.05 -6.98
N GLU A 27 -15.81 -3.36 -7.07
CA GLU A 27 -16.88 -4.31 -7.41
C GLU A 27 -17.29 -5.18 -6.20
N ILE A 28 -18.59 -5.47 -6.03
CA ILE A 28 -19.04 -6.47 -5.04
C ILE A 28 -18.92 -7.85 -5.66
N VAL A 29 -17.94 -8.62 -5.21
CA VAL A 29 -17.56 -9.88 -5.85
C VAL A 29 -18.09 -11.12 -5.11
N THR A 30 -18.25 -11.04 -3.79
CA THR A 30 -18.71 -12.17 -2.97
C THR A 30 -19.35 -11.71 -1.65
N SER A 31 -19.68 -12.62 -0.75
CA SER A 31 -20.12 -12.35 0.63
C SER A 31 -19.40 -13.25 1.63
N THR A 32 -19.27 -12.82 2.88
CA THR A 32 -18.74 -13.68 3.95
C THR A 32 -19.65 -14.92 4.19
N PRO A 33 -19.08 -16.07 4.58
CA PRO A 33 -17.66 -16.31 4.87
C PRO A 33 -16.78 -16.26 3.62
N ALA A 34 -15.59 -15.66 3.75
CA ALA A 34 -14.66 -15.47 2.64
C ALA A 34 -13.22 -15.76 3.05
N HIS A 35 -12.51 -16.48 2.18
CA HIS A 35 -11.11 -16.83 2.33
C HIS A 35 -10.24 -15.95 1.45
N PHE A 36 -9.24 -15.32 2.05
CA PHE A 36 -8.32 -14.40 1.38
C PHE A 36 -6.91 -14.95 1.41
N LYS A 37 -6.23 -14.91 0.26
CA LYS A 37 -4.81 -15.25 0.16
C LYS A 37 -4.07 -14.33 -0.79
N VAL A 38 -2.83 -14.03 -0.44
CA VAL A 38 -1.88 -13.37 -1.32
C VAL A 38 -1.31 -14.42 -2.26
N HIS A 39 -1.40 -14.16 -3.57
CA HIS A 39 -0.69 -14.92 -4.59
C HIS A 39 0.59 -14.16 -4.96
N PRO A 40 1.77 -14.52 -4.42
CA PRO A 40 3.00 -13.79 -4.72
C PRO A 40 3.33 -13.92 -6.20
N LYS A 41 3.66 -12.79 -6.84
CA LYS A 41 4.01 -12.75 -8.28
C LYS A 41 2.90 -13.28 -9.19
N ALA A 42 1.62 -13.12 -8.81
CA ALA A 42 0.48 -13.60 -9.59
C ALA A 42 0.45 -13.05 -11.02
N ILE A 43 0.89 -11.81 -11.19
CA ILE A 43 0.92 -11.13 -12.49
C ILE A 43 2.24 -10.39 -12.67
N SER A 44 2.70 -10.30 -13.91
CA SER A 44 3.82 -9.43 -14.30
C SER A 44 3.28 -8.09 -14.77
N VAL A 45 3.85 -7.00 -14.26
CA VAL A 45 3.47 -5.64 -14.63
C VAL A 45 4.71 -4.86 -15.07
N PHE A 46 4.57 -4.00 -16.06
CA PHE A 46 5.63 -3.02 -16.39
C PHE A 46 5.60 -1.91 -15.34
N ALA A 47 6.59 -1.92 -14.45
CA ALA A 47 6.80 -0.85 -13.48
C ALA A 47 7.86 0.14 -14.01
N PRO A 48 7.75 1.44 -13.71
CA PRO A 48 8.84 2.38 -13.99
C PRO A 48 10.10 1.90 -13.28
N ALA A 49 11.27 2.10 -13.92
CA ALA A 49 12.55 1.89 -13.25
C ALA A 49 12.52 2.63 -11.91
N ALA A 50 12.75 1.89 -10.82
CA ALA A 50 12.46 2.35 -9.46
C ALA A 50 12.92 3.81 -9.31
N ALA A 51 11.95 4.72 -9.24
CA ALA A 51 12.25 6.11 -8.98
C ALA A 51 12.94 6.10 -7.62
N ARG A 52 14.25 6.38 -7.60
CA ARG A 52 14.96 6.65 -6.36
C ARG A 52 14.16 7.74 -5.69
N ILE A 53 13.44 7.42 -4.62
CA ILE A 53 12.86 8.45 -3.76
C ILE A 53 14.08 9.14 -3.18
N GLN A 54 14.53 10.20 -3.86
CA GLN A 54 15.47 11.13 -3.29
C GLN A 54 14.73 11.67 -2.06
N PRO A 55 15.24 11.48 -0.84
CA PRO A 55 14.66 12.17 0.30
C PRO A 55 14.59 13.64 -0.09
N ARG A 56 13.40 14.26 0.03
CA ARG A 56 13.26 15.71 -0.16
C ARG A 56 14.14 16.37 0.90
N THR A 57 15.39 16.64 0.57
CA THR A 57 16.22 17.55 1.35
C THR A 57 15.56 18.91 1.23
N LYS A 58 15.00 19.34 2.36
CA LYS A 58 14.36 20.63 2.57
C LYS A 58 15.35 21.72 2.13
N VAL A 59 14.90 22.62 1.26
CA VAL A 59 15.64 23.83 0.89
C VAL A 59 15.80 24.70 2.13
N LEU A 60 17.02 25.11 2.45
CA LEU A 60 17.29 26.32 3.21
C LEU A 60 18.50 27.00 2.55
N GLY A 61 18.30 28.23 2.11
CA GLY A 61 19.24 28.94 1.27
C GLY A 61 20.53 29.31 1.98
N ASP A 62 21.58 29.43 1.19
CA ASP A 62 22.68 30.37 1.41
C ASP A 62 23.03 30.96 0.05
N ALA A 63 22.74 32.25 -0.07
CA ALA A 63 23.17 33.09 -1.16
C ALA A 63 24.69 33.35 -1.05
N VAL A 64 25.35 33.46 -2.21
CA VAL A 64 26.54 34.29 -2.50
C VAL A 64 27.85 34.05 -1.72
N SER A 65 28.89 33.62 -2.48
CA SER A 65 30.34 33.95 -2.43
C SER A 65 31.14 32.72 -2.86
N ALA A 66 32.20 32.74 -3.67
CA ALA A 66 32.97 33.78 -4.32
C ALA A 66 33.79 33.06 -5.42
N ASN A 67 33.89 33.62 -6.62
CA ASN A 67 34.96 33.27 -7.56
C ASN A 67 35.89 34.48 -7.66
N GLY A 68 37.00 34.39 -6.94
CA GLY A 68 38.20 35.17 -7.15
C GLY A 68 39.35 34.20 -7.40
N GLY A 69 40.06 34.39 -8.52
CA GLY A 69 41.18 33.57 -8.96
C GLY A 69 41.31 33.60 -10.47
#